data_AF-A0A9W8Z2A4-F1
#
_entry.id   AF-A0A9W8Z2A4-F1
#
_cell.length_a   1.000
_cell.length_b   1.000
_cell.length_c   1.000
_cell.angle_alpha   90.00
_cell.angle_beta   90.00
_cell.angle_gamma   90.00
#
_symmetry.space_group_name_H-M   'P 1'
#
loop_
_entity.id
_entity.type
_entity.pdbx_description
1 polymer ?
#
loop_
_entity_poly.entity_id
_entity_poly.type
_entity_poly.pdbx_seq_one_letter_code
_entity_poly.pdbx_strand_id
1 'polypeptide(L)'
;MNTPPEEAKEPEQMIRLLNRLLETKVEQLSGNEAKLSASWELLLHQIQDEIRSVSQTGSKNIPEIGFHDIRSIDKADSFLRDLTTRGAVIIRNVVSVNEAEAWSFELDSYLRDNPHTKASPAEDPDLYELFWSLAQLNARAHPNMLEAQKFAMSGCWHHPSSTLQKPLSCKFPVTYADRVRMRHKSLRGSSPGICKAKPSVLPGTRIGGGGCGPWEVDNDGPDSSTSVYREIWSGNWEDYDPWDTSSRLDREMHLDKGLSTSGVVKLFQGMLPLSLGSSDDDSQMRVCSLPLKLTTAYCLLRPFFSPKRPFTDNRDDYLHPSNWAMDIAQSSVNRASHDISDTTHPHLQLEKTLVSLPPLHPGDYVIWHPDTIHSTLNTRPQLESPSSPQEASCSPGIRATSPSPSTILYIPACPLTQSNAEYLVHQRKAFLLGFPGPDFISTQGGGHADFGESYHMGRPGVQEINDAGGEDALRAMGLLAWEEDDAADAGERDLLRRANALLFPDRAGARFCV
;
A
#
# COMPACT_ATOMS: atom_id res chain seq x y z
N MET A 1 -4.96 -2.95 47.57
CA MET A 1 -3.88 -3.61 46.81
C MET A 1 -3.83 -2.92 45.47
N ASN A 2 -2.84 -2.05 45.28
CA ASN A 2 -2.68 -1.28 44.05
C ASN A 2 -2.07 -2.18 42.99
N THR A 3 -2.81 -2.44 41.91
CA THR A 3 -2.21 -2.87 40.64
C THR A 3 -1.34 -1.73 40.10
N PRO A 4 -0.10 -2.00 39.65
CA PRO A 4 0.76 -0.95 39.10
C PRO A 4 0.21 -0.41 37.77
N PRO A 5 0.56 0.83 37.41
CA PRO A 5 0.08 1.49 36.19
C PRO A 5 0.55 0.77 34.93
N GLU A 6 -0.28 0.83 33.90
CA GLU A 6 -0.17 0.08 32.65
C GLU A 6 1.03 0.47 31.75
N GLU A 7 1.78 1.51 32.13
CA GLU A 7 2.99 2.01 31.46
C GLU A 7 4.18 1.02 31.50
N ALA A 8 4.15 0.01 32.37
CA ALA A 8 5.22 -0.99 32.46
C ALA A 8 5.10 -2.17 31.47
N LYS A 9 3.99 -2.28 30.71
CA LYS A 9 3.76 -3.42 29.79
C LYS A 9 4.42 -3.29 28.43
N GLU A 10 4.60 -2.07 27.91
CA GLU A 10 5.18 -1.84 26.56
C GLU A 10 6.63 -2.34 26.40
N PRO A 11 7.57 -2.09 27.35
CA PRO A 11 8.94 -2.57 27.21
C PRO A 11 9.03 -4.10 27.28
N GLU A 12 8.23 -4.73 28.15
CA GLU A 12 8.21 -6.19 28.28
C GLU A 12 7.59 -6.87 27.06
N GLN A 13 6.53 -6.30 26.48
CA GLN A 13 5.92 -6.81 25.24
C GLN A 13 6.88 -6.68 24.07
N MET A 14 7.58 -5.56 23.94
CA MET A 14 8.61 -5.36 22.91
C MET A 14 9.78 -6.34 23.08
N ILE A 15 10.25 -6.57 24.31
CA ILE A 15 11.32 -7.54 24.59
C ILE A 15 10.85 -8.98 24.26
N ARG A 16 9.62 -9.35 24.61
CA ARG A 16 9.05 -10.66 24.27
C ARG A 16 8.89 -10.86 22.76
N LEU A 17 8.42 -9.83 22.05
CA LEU A 17 8.31 -9.85 20.58
C LEU A 17 9.69 -10.03 19.95
N LEU A 18 10.69 -9.29 20.43
CA LEU A 18 12.07 -9.38 19.94
C LEU A 18 12.69 -10.76 20.18
N ASN A 19 12.47 -11.35 21.37
CA ASN A 19 12.96 -12.71 21.66
C ASN A 19 12.26 -13.75 20.81
N ARG A 20 10.94 -13.65 20.60
CA ARG A 20 10.19 -14.53 19.71
C ARG A 20 10.69 -14.44 18.26
N LEU A 21 10.92 -13.23 17.76
CA LEU A 21 11.50 -13.02 16.43
C LEU A 21 12.89 -13.65 16.31
N LEU A 22 13.72 -13.58 17.36
CA LEU A 22 15.05 -14.22 17.38
C LEU A 22 14.94 -15.75 17.38
N GLU A 23 14.02 -16.32 18.14
CA GLU A 23 13.76 -17.77 18.18
C GLU A 23 13.26 -18.29 16.83
N THR A 24 12.26 -17.64 16.24
CA THR A 24 11.74 -17.96 14.90
C THR A 24 12.82 -17.86 13.84
N LYS A 25 13.69 -16.84 13.92
CA LYS A 25 14.82 -16.68 13.01
C LYS A 25 15.85 -17.79 13.14
N VAL A 26 16.14 -18.30 14.33
CA VAL A 26 17.08 -19.42 14.50
C VAL A 26 16.49 -20.72 13.95
N GLU A 27 15.20 -20.96 14.20
CA GLU A 27 14.49 -22.13 13.68
C GLU A 27 14.42 -22.13 12.14
N GLN A 28 14.15 -20.98 11.52
CA GLN A 28 14.07 -20.83 10.05
C GLN A 28 15.37 -21.17 9.32
N LEU A 29 16.51 -20.99 9.96
CA LEU A 29 17.82 -21.22 9.35
C LEU A 29 18.36 -22.64 9.55
N SER A 30 17.88 -23.34 10.58
CA SER A 30 18.53 -24.57 11.06
C SER A 30 18.51 -25.67 10.00
N GLY A 31 19.68 -26.15 9.61
CA GLY A 31 19.84 -27.23 8.63
C GLY A 31 19.79 -26.80 7.16
N ASN A 32 19.54 -25.52 6.87
CA ASN A 32 19.52 -24.95 5.51
C ASN A 32 20.66 -23.96 5.24
N GLU A 33 21.63 -23.80 6.15
CA GLU A 33 22.63 -22.72 6.12
C GLU A 33 23.47 -22.72 4.83
N ALA A 34 23.88 -23.90 4.36
CA ALA A 34 24.65 -24.04 3.13
C ALA A 34 23.83 -23.69 1.89
N LYS A 35 22.55 -24.10 1.86
CA LYS A 35 21.62 -23.77 0.75
C LYS A 35 21.32 -22.28 0.72
N LEU A 36 21.00 -21.69 1.87
CA LEU A 36 20.74 -20.27 2.02
C LEU A 36 21.96 -19.43 1.59
N SER A 37 23.17 -19.83 2.00
CA SER A 37 24.40 -19.15 1.60
C SER A 37 24.63 -19.20 0.08
N ALA A 38 24.41 -20.36 -0.56
CA ALA A 38 24.51 -20.49 -2.01
C ALA A 38 23.42 -19.67 -2.74
N SER A 39 22.19 -19.72 -2.24
CA SER A 39 21.05 -18.97 -2.80
C SER A 39 21.26 -17.45 -2.71
N TRP A 40 21.88 -16.98 -1.61
CA TRP A 40 22.22 -15.58 -1.41
C TRP A 40 23.26 -15.09 -2.42
N GLU A 41 24.30 -15.90 -2.70
CA GLU A 41 25.30 -15.56 -3.71
C GLU A 41 24.67 -15.41 -5.10
N LEU A 42 23.80 -16.35 -5.50
CA LEU A 42 23.04 -16.28 -6.75
C LEU A 42 22.14 -15.04 -6.80
N LEU A 43 21.42 -14.76 -5.71
CA LEU A 43 20.54 -13.61 -5.59
C LEU A 43 21.29 -12.29 -5.78
N LEU A 44 22.45 -12.13 -5.15
CA LEU A 44 23.26 -10.91 -5.27
C LEU A 44 23.77 -10.69 -6.70
N HIS A 45 24.19 -11.75 -7.39
CA HIS A 45 24.57 -11.66 -8.80
C HIS A 45 23.38 -11.22 -9.68
N GLN A 46 22.20 -11.83 -9.49
CA GLN A 46 21.03 -11.47 -10.30
C GLN A 46 20.54 -10.04 -10.00
N ILE A 47 20.61 -9.58 -8.76
CA ILE A 47 20.32 -8.19 -8.41
C ILE A 47 21.30 -7.24 -9.11
N GLN A 48 22.60 -7.55 -9.13
CA GLN A 48 23.58 -6.72 -9.81
C GLN A 48 23.32 -6.63 -11.33
N ASP A 49 22.89 -7.71 -11.96
CA ASP A 49 22.52 -7.76 -13.37
C ASP A 49 21.28 -6.90 -13.67
N GLU A 50 20.24 -7.02 -12.85
CA GLU A 50 19.03 -6.21 -12.95
C GLU A 50 19.30 -4.72 -12.71
N ILE A 51 20.20 -4.37 -11.77
CA ILE A 51 20.59 -2.97 -11.54
C ILE A 51 21.21 -2.35 -12.79
N ARG A 52 22.04 -3.10 -13.53
CA ARG A 52 22.62 -2.61 -14.80
C ARG A 52 21.53 -2.31 -15.83
N SER A 53 20.52 -3.17 -15.93
CA SER A 53 19.36 -2.96 -16.81
C SER A 53 18.54 -1.74 -16.38
N VAL A 54 18.17 -1.67 -15.10
CA VAL A 54 17.36 -0.59 -14.53
C VAL A 54 18.04 0.77 -14.65
N SER A 55 19.35 0.83 -14.43
CA SER A 55 20.13 2.09 -14.51
C SER A 55 20.12 2.72 -15.91
N GLN A 56 19.88 1.94 -16.97
CA GLN A 56 19.82 2.44 -18.35
C GLN A 56 18.42 2.93 -18.74
N THR A 57 17.38 2.39 -18.11
CA THR A 57 15.98 2.54 -18.51
C THR A 57 15.21 3.47 -17.57
N GLY A 58 15.59 3.56 -16.29
CA GLY A 58 15.01 4.46 -15.30
C GLY A 58 13.52 4.22 -15.09
N SER A 59 12.72 5.30 -15.12
CA SER A 59 11.26 5.25 -14.93
C SER A 59 10.50 4.49 -16.02
N LYS A 60 11.13 4.23 -17.18
CA LYS A 60 10.53 3.42 -18.26
C LYS A 60 10.33 1.95 -17.89
N ASN A 61 10.91 1.49 -16.77
CA ASN A 61 10.66 0.14 -16.25
C ASN A 61 9.31 -0.01 -15.56
N ILE A 62 8.62 1.09 -15.26
CA ILE A 62 7.30 1.04 -14.65
C ILE A 62 6.29 0.79 -15.78
N PRO A 63 5.63 -0.38 -15.80
CA PRO A 63 4.73 -0.72 -16.89
C PRO A 63 3.49 0.18 -16.87
N GLU A 64 3.02 0.52 -18.06
CA GLU A 64 1.87 1.38 -18.26
C GLU A 64 0.90 0.76 -19.27
N ILE A 65 -0.40 0.92 -19.03
CA ILE A 65 -1.44 0.54 -19.99
C ILE A 65 -2.56 1.57 -19.98
N GLY A 66 -3.13 1.91 -21.14
CA GLY A 66 -4.36 2.70 -21.20
C GLY A 66 -5.55 1.89 -20.68
N PHE A 67 -6.47 2.50 -19.93
CA PHE A 67 -7.65 1.80 -19.43
C PHE A 67 -8.46 1.13 -20.56
N HIS A 68 -8.59 1.78 -21.73
CA HIS A 68 -9.26 1.19 -22.89
C HIS A 68 -8.54 -0.04 -23.47
N ASP A 69 -7.23 -0.14 -23.25
CA ASP A 69 -6.37 -1.21 -23.77
C ASP A 69 -6.37 -2.47 -22.90
N ILE A 70 -6.93 -2.44 -21.68
CA ILE A 70 -7.01 -3.62 -20.80
C ILE A 70 -7.85 -4.76 -21.42
N ARG A 71 -8.70 -4.44 -22.41
CA ARG A 71 -9.51 -5.40 -23.16
C ARG A 71 -8.79 -5.97 -24.40
N SER A 72 -7.64 -5.39 -24.76
CA SER A 72 -6.80 -5.89 -25.86
C SER A 72 -5.90 -6.98 -25.33
N ILE A 73 -6.13 -8.23 -25.74
CA ILE A 73 -5.43 -9.43 -25.23
C ILE A 73 -3.91 -9.26 -25.28
N ASP A 74 -3.34 -8.87 -26.43
CA ASP A 74 -1.89 -8.75 -26.59
C ASP A 74 -1.27 -7.68 -25.68
N LYS A 75 -1.95 -6.54 -25.53
CA LYS A 75 -1.48 -5.43 -24.68
C LYS A 75 -1.62 -5.79 -23.20
N ALA A 76 -2.76 -6.38 -22.83
CA ALA A 76 -3.04 -6.85 -21.49
C ALA A 76 -2.02 -7.91 -21.05
N ASP A 77 -1.79 -8.94 -21.86
CA ASP A 77 -0.85 -10.02 -21.54
C ASP A 77 0.58 -9.50 -21.38
N SER A 78 1.02 -8.57 -22.24
CA SER A 78 2.33 -7.94 -22.08
C SER A 78 2.42 -7.14 -20.78
N PHE A 79 1.42 -6.30 -20.51
CA PHE A 79 1.37 -5.50 -19.30
C PHE A 79 1.33 -6.35 -18.03
N LEU A 80 0.54 -7.43 -18.00
CA LEU A 80 0.42 -8.32 -16.85
C LEU A 80 1.74 -9.08 -16.60
N ARG A 81 2.46 -9.52 -17.64
CA ARG A 81 3.81 -10.09 -17.47
C ARG A 81 4.79 -9.09 -16.85
N ASP A 82 4.77 -7.85 -17.32
CA ASP A 82 5.64 -6.81 -16.76
C ASP A 82 5.22 -6.45 -15.33
N LEU A 83 3.91 -6.39 -15.03
CA LEU A 83 3.37 -6.22 -13.68
C LEU A 83 3.85 -7.34 -12.75
N THR A 84 3.73 -8.61 -13.16
CA THR A 84 4.17 -9.73 -12.32
C THR A 84 5.67 -9.72 -12.02
N THR A 85 6.46 -9.15 -12.93
CA THR A 85 7.90 -8.98 -12.73
C THR A 85 8.21 -7.80 -11.81
N ARG A 86 7.62 -6.62 -12.07
CA ARG A 86 8.01 -5.34 -11.45
C ARG A 86 7.24 -4.98 -10.18
N GLY A 87 6.00 -5.47 -10.03
CA GLY A 87 5.19 -5.27 -8.83
C GLY A 87 4.63 -3.85 -8.63
N ALA A 88 4.80 -2.92 -9.58
CA ALA A 88 4.17 -1.59 -9.55
C ALA A 88 3.91 -1.10 -10.98
N VAL A 89 2.73 -0.51 -11.22
CA VAL A 89 2.26 -0.14 -12.57
C VAL A 89 1.36 1.09 -12.56
N ILE A 90 1.11 1.64 -13.76
CA ILE A 90 0.16 2.71 -13.99
C ILE A 90 -0.90 2.26 -15.01
N ILE A 91 -2.18 2.37 -14.65
CA ILE A 91 -3.32 2.25 -15.58
C ILE A 91 -3.77 3.67 -15.91
N ARG A 92 -3.55 4.09 -17.15
CA ARG A 92 -3.77 5.47 -17.61
C ARG A 92 -5.24 5.75 -17.92
N ASN A 93 -5.71 6.94 -17.58
CA ASN A 93 -7.06 7.42 -17.90
C ASN A 93 -8.18 6.47 -17.42
N VAL A 94 -8.10 5.98 -16.18
CA VAL A 94 -9.17 5.19 -15.57
C VAL A 94 -10.40 6.08 -15.35
N VAL A 95 -10.19 7.29 -14.86
CA VAL A 95 -11.19 8.36 -14.78
C VAL A 95 -10.79 9.46 -15.76
N SER A 96 -11.75 10.18 -16.33
CA SER A 96 -11.39 11.30 -17.19
C SER A 96 -10.75 12.44 -16.39
N VAL A 97 -9.82 13.18 -17.02
CA VAL A 97 -9.15 14.32 -16.38
C VAL A 97 -10.18 15.32 -15.82
N ASN A 98 -11.24 15.61 -16.57
CA ASN A 98 -12.28 16.56 -16.17
C ASN A 98 -13.03 16.10 -14.92
N GLU A 99 -13.38 14.81 -14.82
CA GLU A 99 -14.06 14.26 -13.64
C GLU A 99 -13.13 14.26 -12.43
N ALA A 100 -11.88 13.83 -12.62
CA ALA A 100 -10.88 13.81 -11.57
C ALA A 100 -10.64 15.21 -10.99
N GLU A 101 -10.44 16.22 -11.85
CA GLU A 101 -10.26 17.60 -11.41
C GLU A 101 -11.51 18.19 -10.74
N ALA A 102 -12.71 17.88 -11.27
CA ALA A 102 -13.97 18.29 -10.65
C ALA A 102 -14.10 17.74 -9.23
N TRP A 103 -13.75 16.47 -9.00
CA TRP A 103 -13.71 15.88 -7.67
C TRP A 103 -12.69 16.55 -6.75
N SER A 104 -11.53 16.99 -7.27
CA SER A 104 -10.58 17.76 -6.47
C SER A 104 -11.16 19.10 -6.00
N PHE A 105 -11.86 19.84 -6.88
CA PHE A 105 -12.52 21.10 -6.50
C PHE A 105 -13.66 20.87 -5.49
N GLU A 106 -14.45 19.83 -5.68
CA GLU A 106 -15.54 19.46 -4.78
C GLU A 106 -14.99 19.11 -3.39
N LEU A 107 -13.92 18.31 -3.33
CA LEU A 107 -13.24 17.97 -2.09
C LEU A 107 -12.69 19.20 -1.37
N ASP A 108 -12.12 20.16 -2.10
CA ASP A 108 -11.64 21.42 -1.55
C ASP A 108 -12.77 22.24 -0.92
N SER A 109 -13.92 22.29 -1.60
CA SER A 109 -15.12 22.94 -1.06
C SER A 109 -15.62 22.23 0.19
N TYR A 110 -15.70 20.90 0.17
CA TYR A 110 -16.15 20.10 1.30
C TYR A 110 -15.27 20.28 2.55
N LEU A 111 -13.94 20.38 2.38
CA LEU A 111 -13.03 20.69 3.48
C LEU A 111 -13.20 22.13 4.00
N ARG A 112 -13.46 23.11 3.13
CA ARG A 112 -13.74 24.50 3.54
C ARG A 112 -15.04 24.62 4.34
N ASP A 113 -16.06 23.86 3.98
CA ASP A 113 -17.32 23.80 4.71
C ASP A 113 -17.20 23.03 6.03
N ASN A 114 -16.17 22.19 6.16
CA ASN A 114 -15.90 21.34 7.32
C ASN A 114 -14.49 21.56 7.90
N PRO A 115 -14.16 22.77 8.41
CA PRO A 115 -12.80 23.14 8.84
C PRO A 115 -12.31 22.40 10.10
N HIS A 116 -13.19 21.64 10.74
CA HIS A 116 -12.88 20.79 11.90
C HIS A 116 -12.38 19.39 11.50
N THR A 117 -12.26 19.11 10.19
CA THR A 117 -11.69 17.86 9.68
C THR A 117 -10.28 17.66 10.24
N LYS A 118 -10.04 16.52 10.89
CA LYS A 118 -8.74 16.19 11.45
C LYS A 118 -7.73 15.98 10.34
N ALA A 119 -6.55 16.59 10.48
CA ALA A 119 -5.50 16.50 9.48
C ALA A 119 -4.10 16.56 10.13
N SER A 120 -3.10 16.10 9.38
CA SER A 120 -1.71 16.03 9.82
C SER A 120 -0.75 16.50 8.72
N PRO A 121 0.28 17.29 9.08
CA PRO A 121 0.43 18.01 10.35
C PRO A 121 -0.64 19.12 10.50
N ALA A 122 -0.96 19.54 11.73
CA ALA A 122 -2.06 20.48 11.98
C ALA A 122 -1.84 21.89 11.41
N GLU A 123 -0.60 22.37 11.35
CA GLU A 123 -0.26 23.74 10.90
C GLU A 123 -0.19 23.87 9.37
N ASP A 124 0.12 22.76 8.68
CA ASP A 124 0.24 22.68 7.22
C ASP A 124 -0.33 21.33 6.76
N PRO A 125 -1.67 21.17 6.84
CA PRO A 125 -2.32 19.90 6.54
C PRO A 125 -1.95 19.36 5.17
N ASP A 126 -1.52 18.10 5.14
CA ASP A 126 -1.26 17.35 3.90
C ASP A 126 -2.11 16.08 3.87
N LEU A 127 -2.22 15.39 5.00
CA LEU A 127 -2.99 14.16 5.14
C LEU A 127 -4.24 14.40 5.99
N TYR A 128 -5.42 14.24 5.40
CA TYR A 128 -6.70 14.44 6.08
C TYR A 128 -7.30 13.09 6.49
N GLU A 129 -7.77 12.99 7.73
CA GLU A 129 -8.60 11.88 8.22
C GLU A 129 -10.04 12.05 7.72
N LEU A 130 -10.17 11.93 6.41
CA LEU A 130 -11.40 12.04 5.65
C LEU A 130 -11.61 10.77 4.84
N PHE A 131 -12.82 10.24 4.83
CA PHE A 131 -13.14 8.89 4.34
C PHE A 131 -14.36 8.87 3.42
N TRP A 132 -15.35 9.74 3.62
CA TRP A 132 -16.70 9.64 3.05
C TRP A 132 -17.10 10.85 2.22
N SER A 133 -16.16 11.71 1.83
CA SER A 133 -16.47 12.80 0.88
C SER A 133 -17.04 12.25 -0.44
N LEU A 134 -17.88 13.05 -1.11
CA LEU A 134 -18.50 12.64 -2.38
C LEU A 134 -17.44 12.29 -3.44
N ALA A 135 -16.37 13.07 -3.56
CA ALA A 135 -15.17 12.72 -4.33
C ALA A 135 -14.59 11.33 -4.02
N GLN A 136 -14.44 10.96 -2.74
CA GLN A 136 -13.92 9.63 -2.36
C GLN A 136 -14.90 8.51 -2.68
N LEU A 137 -16.20 8.72 -2.48
CA LEU A 137 -17.22 7.74 -2.80
C LEU A 137 -17.32 7.53 -4.31
N ASN A 138 -17.40 8.61 -5.09
CA ASN A 138 -17.44 8.56 -6.55
C ASN A 138 -16.23 7.82 -7.11
N ALA A 139 -15.01 8.15 -6.64
CA ALA A 139 -13.80 7.49 -7.12
C ALA A 139 -13.76 5.98 -6.82
N ARG A 140 -14.21 5.55 -5.63
CA ARG A 140 -14.26 4.13 -5.25
C ARG A 140 -15.38 3.36 -5.95
N ALA A 141 -16.50 4.03 -6.19
CA ALA A 141 -17.69 3.48 -6.86
C ALA A 141 -17.56 3.47 -8.39
N HIS A 142 -16.63 4.25 -8.96
CA HIS A 142 -16.54 4.46 -10.39
C HIS A 142 -16.40 3.14 -11.15
N PRO A 143 -17.22 2.86 -12.19
CA PRO A 143 -17.20 1.58 -12.91
C PRO A 143 -15.81 1.22 -13.46
N ASN A 144 -15.09 2.19 -14.02
CA ASN A 144 -13.73 1.94 -14.52
C ASN A 144 -12.73 1.62 -13.41
N MET A 145 -12.92 2.16 -12.19
CA MET A 145 -12.06 1.85 -11.05
C MET A 145 -12.23 0.39 -10.64
N LEU A 146 -13.47 -0.07 -10.47
CA LEU A 146 -13.78 -1.45 -10.15
C LEU A 146 -13.29 -2.43 -11.23
N GLU A 147 -13.44 -2.07 -12.51
CA GLU A 147 -12.96 -2.88 -13.62
C GLU A 147 -11.41 -2.92 -13.67
N ALA A 148 -10.73 -1.80 -13.43
CA ALA A 148 -9.26 -1.75 -13.38
C ALA A 148 -8.70 -2.63 -12.23
N GLN A 149 -9.35 -2.59 -11.06
CA GLN A 149 -9.01 -3.45 -9.93
C GLN A 149 -9.20 -4.92 -10.26
N LYS A 150 -10.37 -5.27 -10.83
CA LYS A 150 -10.68 -6.65 -11.24
C LYS A 150 -9.69 -7.18 -12.29
N PHE A 151 -9.35 -6.36 -13.28
CA PHE A 151 -8.37 -6.69 -14.32
C PHE A 151 -7.01 -7.02 -13.72
N ALA A 152 -6.45 -6.13 -12.89
CA ALA A 152 -5.14 -6.34 -12.29
C ALA A 152 -5.12 -7.53 -11.31
N MET A 153 -6.15 -7.66 -10.47
CA MET A 153 -6.23 -8.76 -9.50
C MET A 153 -6.38 -10.12 -10.21
N SER A 154 -7.29 -10.23 -11.17
CA SER A 154 -7.57 -11.52 -11.84
C SER A 154 -6.47 -11.93 -12.83
N GLY A 155 -5.69 -10.97 -13.34
CA GLY A 155 -4.64 -11.22 -14.32
C GLY A 155 -3.29 -11.63 -13.72
N CYS A 156 -3.05 -11.33 -12.44
CA CYS A 156 -1.75 -11.58 -11.81
C CYS A 156 -1.81 -12.56 -10.63
N TRP A 157 -2.88 -12.52 -9.83
CA TRP A 157 -2.96 -13.32 -8.61
C TRP A 157 -3.64 -14.66 -8.88
N HIS A 158 -3.12 -15.71 -8.23
CA HIS A 158 -3.71 -17.03 -8.33
C HIS A 158 -3.71 -17.78 -7.00
N HIS A 159 -4.58 -18.79 -6.94
CA HIS A 159 -4.67 -19.74 -5.84
C HIS A 159 -4.51 -21.15 -6.43
N PRO A 160 -3.62 -21.99 -5.89
CA PRO A 160 -3.52 -23.38 -6.31
C PRO A 160 -4.88 -24.09 -6.15
N SER A 161 -5.36 -24.71 -7.22
CA SER A 161 -6.75 -25.22 -7.36
C SER A 161 -7.09 -26.47 -6.49
N SER A 162 -6.32 -26.77 -5.45
CA SER A 162 -6.43 -28.07 -4.74
C SER A 162 -7.55 -28.14 -3.68
N THR A 163 -8.22 -27.03 -3.35
CA THR A 163 -9.36 -27.00 -2.41
C THR A 163 -10.64 -26.49 -3.09
N LEU A 164 -11.75 -27.19 -2.88
CA LEU A 164 -13.10 -26.79 -3.35
C LEU A 164 -13.60 -25.49 -2.69
N GLN A 165 -12.90 -25.00 -1.67
CA GLN A 165 -13.14 -23.72 -1.02
C GLN A 165 -12.13 -22.71 -1.58
N LYS A 166 -12.54 -21.87 -2.53
CA LYS A 166 -11.78 -20.67 -2.87
C LYS A 166 -11.94 -19.67 -1.73
N PRO A 167 -10.87 -19.28 -1.00
CA PRO A 167 -11.00 -18.33 0.10
C PRO A 167 -11.13 -16.88 -0.40
N LEU A 168 -10.94 -16.64 -1.70
CA LEU A 168 -11.00 -15.32 -2.33
C LEU A 168 -11.70 -15.31 -3.69
N SER A 169 -12.16 -14.13 -4.10
CA SER A 169 -12.56 -13.83 -5.47
C SER A 169 -12.01 -12.47 -5.92
N CYS A 170 -11.26 -12.48 -7.03
CA CYS A 170 -10.82 -11.26 -7.72
C CYS A 170 -11.93 -10.67 -8.63
N LYS A 171 -13.02 -11.43 -8.87
CA LYS A 171 -14.15 -11.00 -9.71
C LYS A 171 -14.99 -9.92 -9.04
N PHE A 172 -15.02 -9.91 -7.71
CA PHE A 172 -15.83 -9.01 -6.90
C PHE A 172 -14.91 -8.14 -6.02
N PRO A 173 -14.40 -7.01 -6.54
CA PRO A 173 -13.66 -6.06 -5.71
C PRO A 173 -14.52 -5.51 -4.57
N VAL A 174 -13.89 -5.28 -3.42
CA VAL A 174 -14.50 -4.61 -2.27
C VAL A 174 -13.76 -3.32 -1.96
N THR A 175 -14.45 -2.33 -1.42
CA THR A 175 -13.84 -1.04 -1.12
C THR A 175 -13.17 -1.03 0.25
N TYR A 176 -12.12 -0.23 0.37
CA TYR A 176 -11.47 0.10 1.63
C TYR A 176 -11.43 1.62 1.82
N ALA A 177 -11.94 2.09 2.95
CA ALA A 177 -12.00 3.49 3.30
C ALA A 177 -10.68 3.98 3.89
N ASP A 178 -9.84 4.58 3.03
CA ASP A 178 -8.61 5.25 3.42
C ASP A 178 -8.74 6.79 3.35
N ARG A 179 -7.72 7.46 3.86
CA ARG A 179 -7.55 8.90 3.95
C ARG A 179 -7.30 9.55 2.59
N VAL A 180 -7.25 10.87 2.57
CA VAL A 180 -6.88 11.67 1.40
C VAL A 180 -5.65 12.51 1.67
N ARG A 181 -4.78 12.63 0.66
CA ARG A 181 -3.70 13.61 0.67
C ARG A 181 -4.09 14.80 -0.20
N MET A 182 -4.08 15.99 0.38
CA MET A 182 -4.44 17.22 -0.31
C MET A 182 -3.53 18.35 0.15
N ARG A 183 -2.79 18.95 -0.79
CA ARG A 183 -1.82 20.00 -0.50
C ARG A 183 -2.17 21.27 -1.23
N HIS A 184 -2.45 22.31 -0.47
CA HIS A 184 -2.58 23.66 -1.00
C HIS A 184 -1.21 24.27 -1.22
N LYS A 185 -1.02 24.96 -2.35
CA LYS A 185 0.18 25.78 -2.52
C LYS A 185 0.12 26.91 -1.49
N SER A 186 1.07 26.93 -0.56
CA SER A 186 1.20 28.06 0.36
C SER A 186 1.43 29.34 -0.46
N LEU A 187 0.45 30.24 -0.48
CA LEU A 187 0.60 31.60 -1.00
C LEU A 187 1.51 32.47 -0.11
N ARG A 188 2.07 31.92 0.99
CA ARG A 188 3.04 32.65 1.82
C ARG A 188 4.41 32.65 1.16
N GLY A 189 4.58 33.57 0.22
CA GLY A 189 5.88 34.14 -0.04
C GLY A 189 6.50 34.65 1.27
N SER A 190 7.76 34.32 1.48
CA SER A 190 8.74 35.17 2.16
C SER A 190 8.27 35.84 3.45
N SER A 191 8.23 35.11 4.56
CA SER A 191 8.47 35.73 5.87
C SER A 191 9.89 35.36 6.31
N PRO A 192 10.83 36.31 6.42
CA PRO A 192 12.16 36.05 6.99
C PRO A 192 12.03 35.92 8.51
N GLY A 193 11.39 34.84 8.94
CA GLY A 193 11.34 34.40 10.33
C GLY A 193 12.16 33.14 10.44
N ILE A 194 13.09 33.11 11.39
CA ILE A 194 14.00 32.01 11.69
C ILE A 194 13.21 30.70 11.77
N CYS A 195 13.20 29.96 10.66
CA CYS A 195 12.64 28.62 10.61
C CYS A 195 13.69 27.71 11.24
N LYS A 196 13.49 27.36 12.51
CA LYS A 196 14.19 26.21 13.08
C LYS A 196 13.73 25.00 12.27
N ALA A 197 14.54 24.59 11.30
CA ALA A 197 14.39 23.31 10.64
C ALA A 197 14.48 22.23 11.72
N LYS A 198 13.32 21.77 12.22
CA LYS A 198 13.27 20.41 12.74
C LYS A 198 13.51 19.53 11.52
N PRO A 199 14.48 18.61 11.55
CA PRO A 199 14.61 17.64 10.47
C PRO A 199 13.28 16.89 10.40
N SER A 200 12.49 17.17 9.37
CA SER A 200 11.39 16.29 8.99
C SER A 200 12.08 14.99 8.61
N VAL A 201 12.00 13.99 9.49
CA VAL A 201 12.32 12.61 9.15
C VAL A 201 11.50 12.30 7.89
N LEU A 202 12.19 12.17 6.76
CA LEU A 202 11.60 11.61 5.55
C LEU A 202 10.87 10.33 5.98
N PRO A 203 9.60 10.09 5.61
CA PRO A 203 9.08 8.74 5.70
C PRO A 203 10.03 7.86 4.91
N GLY A 204 10.79 7.02 5.63
CA GLY A 204 11.85 6.21 5.05
C GLY A 204 11.32 5.33 3.92
N THR A 205 12.19 5.00 2.98
CA THR A 205 11.89 3.95 1.99
C THR A 205 11.51 2.68 2.74
N ARG A 206 10.37 2.09 2.38
CA ARG A 206 9.72 1.03 3.17
C ARG A 206 9.06 0.00 2.28
N ILE A 207 8.73 -1.14 2.86
CA ILE A 207 7.80 -2.12 2.30
C ILE A 207 6.45 -1.98 3.02
N GLY A 208 5.34 -2.21 2.31
CA GLY A 208 4.00 -2.29 2.90
C GLY A 208 3.24 -0.97 2.99
N GLY A 209 1.91 -1.04 2.94
CA GLY A 209 1.02 0.12 3.05
C GLY A 209 0.53 0.35 4.47
N GLY A 210 1.43 0.91 5.28
CA GLY A 210 1.10 1.36 6.63
C GLY A 210 0.78 0.23 7.60
N GLY A 211 1.59 -0.83 7.59
CA GLY A 211 1.57 -1.90 8.58
C GLY A 211 2.42 -3.10 8.24
N CYS A 212 3.04 -3.69 9.27
CA CYS A 212 3.90 -4.88 9.31
C CYS A 212 4.63 -5.21 8.00
N GLY A 213 5.93 -4.92 7.92
CA GLY A 213 6.78 -5.39 6.82
C GLY A 213 6.81 -6.93 6.74
N PRO A 214 7.32 -7.53 5.63
CA PRO A 214 7.32 -8.98 5.34
C PRO A 214 7.86 -9.87 6.47
N TRP A 215 8.63 -9.28 7.38
CA TRP A 215 9.33 -9.88 8.50
C TRP A 215 8.46 -10.27 9.69
N GLU A 216 7.39 -9.51 9.92
CA GLU A 216 6.44 -9.78 11.01
C GLU A 216 5.38 -10.80 10.54
N VAL A 217 5.54 -11.32 9.31
CA VAL A 217 4.48 -11.99 8.57
C VAL A 217 4.54 -13.52 8.66
N ASP A 218 5.71 -14.09 8.91
CA ASP A 218 5.95 -15.54 8.97
C ASP A 218 6.29 -15.96 10.41
N ASN A 219 5.26 -16.11 11.26
CA ASN A 219 5.40 -16.68 12.61
C ASN A 219 5.38 -18.22 12.60
N ASP A 220 5.04 -18.81 11.45
CA ASP A 220 5.02 -20.25 11.26
C ASP A 220 6.41 -20.65 10.75
N GLY A 221 7.05 -21.61 11.42
CA GLY A 221 8.39 -22.08 11.09
C GLY A 221 8.53 -22.60 9.64
N PRO A 222 9.76 -22.90 9.19
CA PRO A 222 10.07 -23.27 7.80
C PRO A 222 9.35 -24.54 7.30
N ASP A 223 8.85 -25.36 8.21
CA ASP A 223 8.13 -26.61 7.92
C ASP A 223 6.61 -26.43 7.78
N SER A 224 6.07 -25.23 8.00
CA SER A 224 4.65 -25.01 7.82
C SER A 224 4.27 -24.96 6.34
N SER A 225 3.30 -25.77 5.95
CA SER A 225 2.69 -25.73 4.61
C SER A 225 1.97 -24.41 4.31
N THR A 226 1.84 -23.51 5.30
CA THR A 226 1.16 -22.20 5.21
C THR A 226 2.12 -21.02 5.08
N SER A 227 3.44 -21.21 5.16
CA SER A 227 4.41 -20.11 5.09
C SER A 227 4.45 -19.47 3.70
N VAL A 228 4.30 -18.14 3.64
CA VAL A 228 4.34 -17.36 2.39
C VAL A 228 5.71 -17.43 1.74
N TYR A 229 6.76 -17.44 2.54
CA TYR A 229 8.14 -17.29 2.09
C TYR A 229 8.95 -18.59 2.18
N ARG A 230 8.26 -19.74 2.31
CA ARG A 230 8.85 -21.07 2.46
C ARG A 230 9.98 -21.36 1.48
N GLU A 231 9.77 -21.10 0.20
CA GLU A 231 10.77 -21.37 -0.84
C GLU A 231 12.05 -20.56 -0.62
N ILE A 232 11.92 -19.30 -0.17
CA ILE A 232 13.06 -18.44 0.20
C ILE A 232 13.81 -19.04 1.41
N TRP A 233 13.08 -19.43 2.46
CA TRP A 233 13.68 -20.03 3.67
C TRP A 233 14.35 -21.39 3.41
N SER A 234 13.92 -22.10 2.36
CA SER A 234 14.53 -23.37 1.94
C SER A 234 15.77 -23.21 1.04
N GLY A 235 16.10 -21.96 0.65
CA GLY A 235 17.20 -21.64 -0.27
C GLY A 235 16.85 -21.76 -1.75
N ASN A 236 15.57 -21.77 -2.11
CA ASN A 236 15.08 -21.86 -3.49
C ASN A 236 14.23 -20.62 -3.84
N TRP A 237 14.75 -19.42 -3.57
CA TRP A 237 13.98 -18.19 -3.82
C TRP A 237 13.57 -18.02 -5.29
N GLU A 238 14.23 -18.69 -6.22
CA GLU A 238 13.89 -18.73 -7.64
C GLU A 238 12.48 -19.28 -7.89
N ASP A 239 12.05 -20.24 -7.06
CA ASP A 239 10.73 -20.88 -7.11
C ASP A 239 9.67 -20.13 -6.29
N TYR A 240 10.08 -19.15 -5.47
CA TYR A 240 9.15 -18.30 -4.74
C TYR A 240 8.26 -17.50 -5.70
N ASP A 241 6.95 -17.60 -5.48
CA ASP A 241 5.95 -16.85 -6.25
C ASP A 241 5.29 -15.78 -5.37
N PRO A 242 5.56 -14.48 -5.61
CA PRO A 242 4.92 -13.41 -4.85
C PRO A 242 3.41 -13.29 -5.09
N TRP A 243 2.88 -13.88 -6.18
CA TRP A 243 1.50 -13.78 -6.64
C TRP A 243 0.61 -14.96 -6.21
N ASP A 244 1.15 -15.91 -5.43
CA ASP A 244 0.34 -16.91 -4.76
C ASP A 244 -0.40 -16.30 -3.56
N THR A 245 -1.72 -16.51 -3.54
CA THR A 245 -2.62 -16.00 -2.51
C THR A 245 -2.83 -16.97 -1.34
N SER A 246 -2.54 -18.26 -1.50
CA SER A 246 -2.91 -19.31 -0.55
C SER A 246 -2.38 -19.04 0.87
N SER A 247 -1.09 -18.76 0.96
CA SER A 247 -0.40 -18.44 2.20
C SER A 247 -0.72 -17.04 2.76
N ARG A 248 -1.28 -16.14 1.95
CA ARG A 248 -1.65 -14.77 2.39
C ARG A 248 -3.04 -14.71 3.04
N LEU A 249 -3.92 -15.70 2.80
CA LEU A 249 -5.31 -15.69 3.25
C LEU A 249 -5.54 -16.37 4.61
N ASP A 250 -4.75 -17.38 4.94
CA ASP A 250 -4.84 -18.12 6.22
C ASP A 250 -4.35 -17.30 7.42
N ARG A 251 -3.96 -16.05 7.19
CA ARG A 251 -3.32 -15.19 8.17
C ARG A 251 -4.38 -14.42 8.97
N GLU A 252 -4.60 -14.81 10.23
CA GLU A 252 -5.28 -13.94 11.20
C GLU A 252 -4.49 -12.62 11.32
N MET A 253 -5.03 -11.53 10.80
CA MET A 253 -4.48 -10.17 10.98
C MET A 253 -4.66 -9.64 12.42
N HIS A 254 -4.70 -10.52 13.42
CA HIS A 254 -5.10 -10.21 14.80
C HIS A 254 -3.96 -9.85 15.74
N LEU A 255 -2.71 -9.80 15.27
CA LEU A 255 -1.57 -9.46 16.13
C LEU A 255 -1.30 -7.95 16.14
N ASP A 256 -1.53 -7.38 17.31
CA ASP A 256 -1.19 -6.04 17.79
C ASP A 256 -1.94 -4.84 17.19
N LYS A 257 -3.06 -4.49 17.87
CA LYS A 257 -3.82 -3.23 17.73
C LYS A 257 -3.02 -1.94 18.05
N GLY A 258 -1.70 -2.03 18.19
CA GLY A 258 -0.81 -0.92 18.55
C GLY A 258 0.06 -0.38 17.41
N LEU A 259 0.28 -1.17 16.36
CA LEU A 259 1.00 -0.77 15.15
C LEU A 259 -0.02 -0.72 14.02
N SER A 260 0.04 0.32 13.17
CA SER A 260 -0.93 0.51 12.09
C SER A 260 -1.00 -0.79 11.28
N THR A 261 -2.09 -1.53 11.37
CA THR A 261 -2.30 -2.80 10.66
C THR A 261 -3.62 -2.65 9.94
N SER A 262 -3.67 -3.05 8.67
CA SER A 262 -4.92 -2.99 7.92
C SER A 262 -5.75 -4.22 8.24
N GLY A 263 -7.03 -4.06 8.56
CA GLY A 263 -7.98 -5.14 8.80
C GLY A 263 -8.52 -5.81 7.54
N VAL A 264 -7.96 -5.49 6.36
CA VAL A 264 -8.34 -6.09 5.07
C VAL A 264 -7.13 -6.69 4.35
N VAL A 265 -7.39 -7.77 3.62
CA VAL A 265 -6.49 -8.31 2.60
C VAL A 265 -6.52 -7.37 1.40
N LYS A 266 -5.40 -6.68 1.16
CA LYS A 266 -5.15 -5.85 -0.03
C LYS A 266 -4.25 -6.64 -0.99
N LEU A 267 -4.73 -6.96 -2.19
CA LEU A 267 -3.87 -7.54 -3.23
C LEU A 267 -3.03 -6.47 -3.92
N PHE A 268 -3.50 -5.23 -3.93
CA PHE A 268 -2.66 -4.09 -4.27
C PHE A 268 -2.92 -2.92 -3.33
N GLN A 269 -1.86 -2.20 -2.97
CA GLN A 269 -2.01 -0.81 -2.57
C GLN A 269 -2.31 0.02 -3.83
N GLY A 270 -2.87 1.22 -3.67
CA GLY A 270 -3.15 2.05 -4.82
C GLY A 270 -3.46 3.50 -4.51
N MET A 271 -3.29 4.34 -5.52
CA MET A 271 -3.64 5.75 -5.47
C MET A 271 -4.24 6.27 -6.77
N LEU A 272 -5.12 7.26 -6.65
CA LEU A 272 -5.75 7.99 -7.75
C LEU A 272 -5.46 9.50 -7.58
N PRO A 273 -4.52 10.08 -8.33
CA PRO A 273 -4.39 11.54 -8.45
C PRO A 273 -5.67 12.15 -9.04
N LEU A 274 -6.23 13.13 -8.33
CA LEU A 274 -7.38 13.94 -8.81
C LEU A 274 -6.94 15.26 -9.42
N SER A 275 -5.80 15.77 -8.98
CA SER A 275 -5.21 17.01 -9.47
C SER A 275 -3.75 17.02 -9.08
N LEU A 276 -2.92 17.56 -9.97
CA LEU A 276 -1.49 17.64 -9.77
C LEU A 276 -1.14 19.13 -9.79
N GLY A 277 -0.52 19.63 -8.71
CA GLY A 277 -0.07 21.01 -8.68
C GLY A 277 0.90 21.29 -9.84
N SER A 278 1.00 22.56 -10.28
CA SER A 278 1.84 22.97 -11.42
C SER A 278 3.37 22.83 -11.23
N SER A 279 3.82 22.02 -10.29
CA SER A 279 5.22 21.71 -9.97
C SER A 279 5.46 20.25 -10.27
N ASP A 280 6.51 19.93 -11.04
CA ASP A 280 6.97 18.55 -11.30
C ASP A 280 7.26 17.75 -10.01
N ASP A 281 7.29 18.39 -8.84
CA ASP A 281 7.93 17.88 -7.62
C ASP A 281 6.96 17.58 -6.45
N ASP A 282 5.65 17.80 -6.60
CA ASP A 282 4.76 17.89 -5.42
C ASP A 282 4.13 16.58 -4.92
N SER A 283 4.41 15.43 -5.53
CA SER A 283 3.97 14.13 -4.98
C SER A 283 4.65 12.92 -5.63
N GLN A 284 5.96 13.00 -5.92
CA GLN A 284 6.66 11.88 -6.56
C GLN A 284 6.85 10.71 -5.59
N MET A 285 5.87 9.80 -5.55
CA MET A 285 6.14 8.45 -5.08
C MET A 285 7.27 7.86 -5.94
N ARG A 286 8.19 7.17 -5.27
CA ARG A 286 9.22 6.37 -5.91
C ARG A 286 8.99 4.90 -5.59
N VAL A 287 9.26 4.04 -6.55
CA VAL A 287 9.16 2.58 -6.41
C VAL A 287 10.49 1.94 -6.79
N CYS A 288 10.85 0.86 -6.11
CA CYS A 288 11.97 0.04 -6.54
C CYS A 288 11.57 -0.69 -7.82
N SER A 289 12.34 -0.48 -8.88
CA SER A 289 12.08 -1.05 -10.22
C SER A 289 12.77 -2.39 -10.48
N LEU A 290 13.49 -2.91 -9.48
CA LEU A 290 14.00 -4.28 -9.53
C LEU A 290 12.84 -5.29 -9.52
N PRO A 291 13.04 -6.50 -10.06
CA PRO A 291 12.02 -7.54 -9.98
C PRO A 291 11.58 -7.81 -8.54
N LEU A 292 10.27 -7.85 -8.31
CA LEU A 292 9.64 -7.95 -7.00
C LEU A 292 10.19 -9.16 -6.21
N LYS A 293 10.26 -10.32 -6.87
CA LYS A 293 10.80 -11.57 -6.31
C LYS A 293 12.19 -11.36 -5.68
N LEU A 294 13.09 -10.68 -6.40
CA LEU A 294 14.46 -10.45 -5.94
C LEU A 294 14.50 -9.51 -4.74
N THR A 295 13.71 -8.43 -4.77
CA THR A 295 13.65 -7.49 -3.65
C THR A 295 13.07 -8.12 -2.39
N THR A 296 12.03 -8.95 -2.52
CA THR A 296 11.42 -9.66 -1.40
C THR A 296 12.40 -10.66 -0.80
N ALA A 297 13.03 -11.52 -1.63
CA ALA A 297 14.05 -12.46 -1.17
C ALA A 297 15.25 -11.77 -0.54
N TYR A 298 15.74 -10.69 -1.15
CA TYR A 298 16.89 -9.95 -0.64
C TYR A 298 16.58 -9.34 0.70
N CYS A 299 15.44 -8.66 0.82
CA CYS A 299 14.99 -8.16 2.10
C CYS A 299 14.99 -9.34 3.07
N LEU A 300 14.19 -10.39 2.86
CA LEU A 300 14.03 -11.54 3.77
C LEU A 300 15.33 -12.24 4.20
N LEU A 301 16.35 -12.27 3.35
CA LEU A 301 17.65 -12.88 3.68
C LEU A 301 18.65 -11.88 4.31
N ARG A 302 18.55 -10.58 4.02
CA ARG A 302 19.57 -9.57 4.37
C ARG A 302 20.02 -9.55 5.85
N PRO A 303 19.15 -9.65 6.86
CA PRO A 303 19.54 -9.65 8.28
C PRO A 303 20.43 -10.82 8.70
N PHE A 304 20.48 -11.87 7.88
CA PHE A 304 21.26 -13.08 8.14
C PHE A 304 22.67 -13.03 7.55
N PHE A 305 23.00 -11.98 6.80
CA PHE A 305 24.30 -11.85 6.14
C PHE A 305 25.01 -10.57 6.57
N SER A 306 26.30 -10.67 6.90
CA SER A 306 27.15 -9.54 7.24
C SER A 306 28.40 -9.48 6.35
N PRO A 307 28.96 -8.28 6.14
CA PRO A 307 30.19 -8.14 5.38
C PRO A 307 31.38 -8.66 6.20
N LYS A 308 32.20 -9.53 5.59
CA LYS A 308 33.47 -10.04 6.12
C LYS A 308 34.50 -8.93 6.28
N ARG A 309 34.47 -7.92 5.40
CA ARG A 309 35.35 -6.74 5.43
C ARG A 309 34.52 -5.46 5.40
N PRO A 310 34.87 -4.45 6.21
CA PRO A 310 34.15 -3.18 6.24
C PRO A 310 34.27 -2.45 4.89
N PHE A 311 33.37 -1.49 4.68
CA PHE A 311 33.46 -0.60 3.52
C PHE A 311 34.77 0.19 3.56
N THR A 312 35.44 0.27 2.41
CA THR A 312 36.63 1.10 2.19
C THR A 312 36.30 2.14 1.12
N ASP A 313 36.93 2.12 -0.05
CA ASP A 313 36.63 3.05 -1.16
C ASP A 313 36.06 2.36 -2.40
N ASN A 314 36.22 1.03 -2.54
CA ASN A 314 35.68 0.27 -3.66
C ASN A 314 34.32 -0.34 -3.31
N ARG A 315 33.24 0.25 -3.83
CA ARG A 315 31.87 -0.24 -3.62
C ARG A 315 31.64 -1.61 -4.24
N ASP A 316 32.19 -1.90 -5.42
CA ASP A 316 31.99 -3.18 -6.09
C ASP A 316 32.61 -4.33 -5.28
N ASP A 317 33.82 -4.14 -4.74
CA ASP A 317 34.47 -5.13 -3.86
C ASP A 317 33.71 -5.34 -2.55
N TYR A 318 33.08 -4.28 -2.02
CA TYR A 318 32.30 -4.35 -0.80
C TYR A 318 30.98 -5.10 -1.00
N LEU A 319 30.30 -4.88 -2.13
CA LEU A 319 29.02 -5.52 -2.50
C LEU A 319 29.20 -6.90 -3.14
N HIS A 320 30.42 -7.29 -3.50
CA HIS A 320 30.68 -8.58 -4.12
C HIS A 320 30.26 -9.73 -3.18
N PRO A 321 29.58 -10.78 -3.67
CA PRO A 321 29.08 -11.87 -2.83
C PRO A 321 30.14 -12.53 -1.94
N SER A 322 31.37 -12.64 -2.44
CA SER A 322 32.50 -13.20 -1.68
C SER A 322 32.84 -12.42 -0.40
N ASN A 323 32.46 -11.15 -0.31
CA ASN A 323 32.64 -10.31 0.87
C ASN A 323 31.53 -10.49 1.91
N TRP A 324 30.50 -11.29 1.66
CA TRP A 324 29.39 -11.49 2.58
C TRP A 324 29.38 -12.93 3.12
N ALA A 325 29.00 -13.09 4.38
CA ALA A 325 28.89 -14.39 5.04
C ALA A 325 27.60 -14.43 5.87
N MET A 326 27.05 -15.61 6.01
CA MET A 326 25.92 -15.85 6.91
C MET A 326 26.36 -15.75 8.37
N ASP A 327 25.61 -15.03 9.18
CA ASP A 327 25.81 -14.90 10.62
C ASP A 327 25.19 -16.10 11.35
N ILE A 328 26.03 -17.07 11.71
CA ILE A 328 25.61 -18.28 12.45
C ILE A 328 25.12 -17.92 13.86
N ALA A 329 25.75 -16.92 14.49
CA ALA A 329 25.32 -16.39 15.78
C ALA A 329 24.48 -15.13 15.56
N GLN A 330 23.16 -15.29 15.60
CA GLN A 330 22.20 -14.18 15.53
C GLN A 330 22.44 -13.19 16.68
N SER A 331 22.97 -12.01 16.40
CA SER A 331 23.02 -10.91 17.37
C SER A 331 21.85 -9.96 17.14
N SER A 332 21.37 -9.33 18.20
CA SER A 332 20.26 -8.35 18.18
C SER A 332 20.53 -7.09 17.35
N VAL A 333 21.68 -7.00 16.67
CA VAL A 333 22.16 -5.83 15.91
C VAL A 333 21.62 -5.82 14.48
N ASN A 334 21.42 -6.98 13.85
CA ASN A 334 20.84 -7.08 12.50
C ASN A 334 19.31 -7.09 12.56
N ARG A 335 18.74 -6.03 13.16
CA ARG A 335 17.30 -5.89 13.30
C ARG A 335 16.68 -5.74 11.91
N ALA A 336 15.53 -6.37 11.70
CA ALA A 336 14.68 -6.13 10.55
C ALA A 336 14.22 -4.66 10.60
N SER A 337 15.04 -3.75 10.07
CA SER A 337 14.67 -2.35 10.01
C SER A 337 13.65 -2.21 8.90
N HIS A 338 12.42 -1.84 9.27
CA HIS A 338 11.40 -1.36 8.32
C HIS A 338 11.89 -0.18 7.47
N ASP A 339 12.98 0.46 7.90
CA ASP A 339 13.70 1.51 7.19
C ASP A 339 14.76 0.90 6.24
N ILE A 340 14.46 0.99 4.95
CA ILE A 340 15.29 0.47 3.85
C ILE A 340 16.16 1.63 3.36
N SER A 341 17.47 1.49 3.45
CA SER A 341 18.42 2.54 3.04
C SER A 341 19.63 1.93 2.35
N ASP A 342 20.45 2.75 1.70
CA ASP A 342 21.73 2.28 1.15
C ASP A 342 22.71 1.80 2.24
N THR A 343 22.48 2.15 3.51
CA THR A 343 23.26 1.63 4.64
C THR A 343 22.78 0.24 5.06
N THR A 344 21.47 0.05 5.19
CA THR A 344 20.89 -1.23 5.65
C THR A 344 20.80 -2.26 4.53
N HIS A 345 20.52 -1.81 3.31
CA HIS A 345 20.25 -2.62 2.12
C HIS A 345 21.14 -2.21 0.93
N PRO A 346 22.48 -2.23 1.08
CA PRO A 346 23.40 -1.60 0.13
C PRO A 346 23.39 -2.22 -1.28
N HIS A 347 23.06 -3.51 -1.41
CA HIS A 347 22.99 -4.18 -2.71
C HIS A 347 21.79 -3.74 -3.56
N LEU A 348 20.74 -3.17 -2.96
CA LEU A 348 19.60 -2.65 -3.73
C LEU A 348 19.98 -1.38 -4.50
N GLN A 349 21.04 -0.68 -4.09
CA GLN A 349 21.51 0.58 -4.71
C GLN A 349 20.33 1.54 -4.99
N LEU A 350 19.64 1.95 -3.92
CA LEU A 350 18.36 2.65 -4.02
C LEU A 350 18.48 3.96 -4.79
N GLU A 351 19.64 4.62 -4.74
CA GLU A 351 19.95 5.79 -5.58
C GLU A 351 19.73 5.56 -7.09
N LYS A 352 19.85 4.30 -7.56
CA LYS A 352 19.65 3.89 -8.97
C LYS A 352 18.30 3.20 -9.19
N THR A 353 17.85 2.41 -8.22
CA THR A 353 16.71 1.50 -8.41
C THR A 353 15.39 2.05 -7.89
N LEU A 354 15.41 2.97 -6.93
CA LEU A 354 14.25 3.68 -6.42
C LEU A 354 13.92 4.84 -7.35
N VAL A 355 13.17 4.54 -8.40
CA VAL A 355 12.86 5.48 -9.49
C VAL A 355 11.54 6.20 -9.23
N SER A 356 11.45 7.46 -9.66
CA SER A 356 10.19 8.20 -9.67
C SER A 356 9.19 7.58 -10.65
N LEU A 357 7.91 7.62 -10.31
CA LEU A 357 6.85 7.33 -11.26
C LEU A 357 6.99 8.25 -12.51
N PRO A 358 6.72 7.74 -13.72
CA PRO A 358 6.46 8.58 -14.89
C PRO A 358 5.45 9.69 -14.57
N PRO A 359 5.49 10.84 -15.28
CA PRO A 359 4.52 11.91 -15.07
C PRO A 359 3.09 11.38 -15.10
N LEU A 360 2.34 11.64 -14.02
CA LEU A 360 0.96 11.23 -13.87
C LEU A 360 0.03 12.31 -14.43
N HIS A 361 -1.18 11.93 -14.79
CA HIS A 361 -2.29 12.83 -15.09
C HIS A 361 -3.45 12.57 -14.11
N PRO A 362 -4.31 13.57 -13.86
CA PRO A 362 -5.56 13.35 -13.14
C PRO A 362 -6.35 12.19 -13.74
N GLY A 363 -6.79 11.27 -12.89
CA GLY A 363 -7.55 10.08 -13.30
C GLY A 363 -6.72 8.86 -13.72
N ASP A 364 -5.40 8.95 -13.73
CA ASP A 364 -4.52 7.77 -13.79
C ASP A 364 -4.63 6.97 -12.48
N TYR A 365 -4.54 5.65 -12.54
CA TYR A 365 -4.56 4.77 -11.36
C TYR A 365 -3.23 4.06 -11.20
N VAL A 366 -2.56 4.29 -10.07
CA VAL A 366 -1.28 3.66 -9.75
C VAL A 366 -1.52 2.58 -8.72
N ILE A 367 -1.05 1.36 -8.99
CA ILE A 367 -1.14 0.23 -8.06
C ILE A 367 0.22 -0.43 -7.88
N TRP A 368 0.46 -0.96 -6.69
CA TRP A 368 1.67 -1.73 -6.38
C TRP A 368 1.38 -2.86 -5.41
N HIS A 369 2.12 -3.94 -5.59
CA HIS A 369 2.06 -5.13 -4.77
C HIS A 369 2.43 -4.78 -3.31
N PRO A 370 1.81 -5.42 -2.29
CA PRO A 370 2.06 -5.12 -0.88
C PRO A 370 3.54 -5.19 -0.46
N ASP A 371 4.28 -6.13 -1.05
CA ASP A 371 5.71 -6.33 -0.76
C ASP A 371 6.64 -5.37 -1.56
N THR A 372 6.11 -4.50 -2.42
CA THR A 372 6.91 -3.56 -3.21
C THR A 372 7.55 -2.48 -2.32
N ILE A 373 8.86 -2.33 -2.46
CA ILE A 373 9.63 -1.25 -1.84
C ILE A 373 9.24 0.09 -2.49
N HIS A 374 8.82 1.05 -1.68
CA HIS A 374 8.44 2.38 -2.14
C HIS A 374 8.78 3.47 -1.13
N SER A 375 8.82 4.71 -1.61
CA SER A 375 9.03 5.91 -0.79
C SER A 375 8.07 7.00 -1.25
N THR A 376 7.51 7.72 -0.29
CA THR A 376 6.79 8.97 -0.56
C THR A 376 7.74 10.11 -0.23
N LEU A 377 8.23 10.82 -1.23
CA LEU A 377 8.99 12.05 -1.00
C LEU A 377 8.11 13.06 -0.27
N ASN A 378 8.41 13.29 1.00
CA ASN A 378 8.05 14.55 1.63
C ASN A 378 9.13 15.55 1.20
N THR A 379 8.93 16.22 0.08
CA THR A 379 9.82 17.30 -0.35
C THR A 379 9.77 18.43 0.66
N ARG A 380 10.78 18.48 1.55
CA ARG A 380 11.51 19.72 1.82
C ARG A 380 13.01 19.43 1.95
N PRO A 381 13.75 19.58 0.85
CA PRO A 381 15.07 20.18 0.93
C PRO A 381 15.12 21.38 -0.02
N GLN A 382 14.56 22.52 0.39
CA GLN A 382 15.00 23.79 -0.19
C GLN A 382 16.31 24.18 0.48
N LEU A 383 17.42 23.66 -0.05
CA LEU A 383 18.66 24.42 -0.05
C LEU A 383 18.64 25.22 -1.35
N GLU A 384 17.85 26.30 -1.37
CA GLU A 384 17.96 27.29 -2.44
C GLU A 384 19.39 27.86 -2.39
N SER A 385 20.19 27.49 -3.39
CA SER A 385 21.35 28.28 -3.76
C SER A 385 20.85 29.62 -4.29
N PRO A 386 21.44 30.77 -3.90
CA PRO A 386 20.93 32.07 -4.30
C PRO A 386 21.25 32.32 -5.77
N SER A 387 20.35 31.92 -6.67
CA SER A 387 20.38 32.37 -8.06
C SER A 387 19.37 33.51 -8.25
N SER A 388 19.94 34.64 -8.65
CA SER A 388 19.41 35.90 -9.19
C SER A 388 17.89 36.05 -9.38
N PRO A 389 17.29 37.20 -9.00
CA PRO A 389 15.89 37.48 -9.27
C PRO A 389 15.68 37.69 -10.78
N GLN A 390 15.02 36.74 -11.44
CA GLN A 390 14.41 36.97 -12.75
C GLN A 390 13.01 37.55 -12.51
N GLU A 391 12.83 38.82 -12.87
CA GLU A 391 11.53 39.50 -12.85
C GLU A 391 10.53 38.75 -13.73
N ALA A 392 9.53 38.12 -13.11
CA ALA A 392 8.39 37.57 -13.82
C ALA A 392 7.50 38.75 -14.26
N SER A 393 7.55 39.04 -15.56
CA SER A 393 6.66 39.96 -16.27
C SER A 393 5.20 39.49 -16.13
N CYS A 394 4.40 40.24 -15.36
CA CYS A 394 2.96 40.05 -15.26
C CYS A 394 2.26 40.55 -16.53
N SER A 395 1.76 39.62 -17.35
CA SER A 395 0.77 39.96 -18.38
C SER A 395 -0.61 40.19 -17.74
N PRO A 396 -1.30 41.32 -17.97
CA PRO A 396 -2.61 41.57 -17.39
C PRO A 396 -3.69 40.95 -18.29
N GLY A 397 -4.33 39.86 -17.86
CA GLY A 397 -5.41 39.30 -18.68
C GLY A 397 -6.09 37.99 -18.29
N ILE A 398 -5.81 37.37 -17.14
CA ILE A 398 -6.53 36.16 -16.72
C ILE A 398 -6.95 36.32 -15.25
N ARG A 399 -8.26 36.22 -14.98
CA ARG A 399 -8.80 36.10 -13.61
C ARG A 399 -8.05 34.96 -12.93
N ALA A 400 -7.27 35.26 -11.88
CA ALA A 400 -6.61 34.26 -11.08
C ALA A 400 -7.67 33.42 -10.34
N THR A 401 -8.11 32.33 -10.96
CA THR A 401 -8.62 31.18 -10.22
C THR A 401 -7.48 30.69 -9.36
N SER A 402 -7.68 30.64 -8.04
CA SER A 402 -6.72 30.03 -7.11
C SER A 402 -6.26 28.68 -7.70
N PRO A 403 -4.96 28.41 -7.79
CA PRO A 403 -4.49 27.16 -8.36
C PRO A 403 -5.04 25.99 -7.54
N SER A 404 -5.60 24.99 -8.21
CA SER A 404 -6.15 23.80 -7.56
C SER A 404 -5.07 23.13 -6.70
N PRO A 405 -5.42 22.68 -5.48
CA PRO A 405 -4.50 21.94 -4.63
C PRO A 405 -4.09 20.62 -5.29
N SER A 406 -2.91 20.10 -4.96
CA SER A 406 -2.51 18.75 -5.38
C SER A 406 -3.28 17.72 -4.56
N THR A 407 -4.03 16.82 -5.19
CA THR A 407 -4.95 15.91 -4.49
C THR A 407 -4.74 14.46 -4.94
N ILE A 408 -4.57 13.55 -3.97
CA ILE A 408 -4.40 12.11 -4.20
C ILE A 408 -5.32 11.34 -3.25
N LEU A 409 -6.15 10.46 -3.81
CA LEU A 409 -6.93 9.49 -3.03
C LEU A 409 -6.15 8.18 -2.89
N TYR A 410 -6.13 7.59 -1.69
CA TYR A 410 -5.65 6.22 -1.51
C TYR A 410 -6.80 5.24 -1.75
N ILE A 411 -6.66 4.39 -2.76
CA ILE A 411 -7.67 3.42 -3.20
C ILE A 411 -6.95 2.09 -3.51
N PRO A 412 -6.82 1.17 -2.54
CA PRO A 412 -6.24 -0.15 -2.80
C PRO A 412 -7.20 -1.03 -3.62
N ALA A 413 -6.66 -2.12 -4.18
CA ALA A 413 -7.46 -3.17 -4.80
C ALA A 413 -7.60 -4.34 -3.80
N CYS A 414 -8.82 -4.56 -3.33
CA CYS A 414 -9.14 -5.59 -2.35
C CYS A 414 -10.08 -6.63 -2.99
N PRO A 415 -9.75 -7.93 -2.94
CA PRO A 415 -10.65 -8.98 -3.41
C PRO A 415 -11.76 -9.22 -2.38
N LEU A 416 -12.83 -9.88 -2.79
CA LEU A 416 -13.78 -10.45 -1.84
C LEU A 416 -13.13 -11.67 -1.16
N THR A 417 -13.10 -11.66 0.15
CA THR A 417 -12.76 -12.81 1.02
C THR A 417 -13.77 -12.83 2.16
N GLN A 418 -13.82 -13.92 2.94
CA GLN A 418 -14.65 -13.92 4.14
C GLN A 418 -14.22 -12.82 5.13
N SER A 419 -12.92 -12.66 5.37
CA SER A 419 -12.37 -11.63 6.27
C SER A 419 -12.65 -10.21 5.78
N ASN A 420 -12.55 -9.96 4.47
CA ASN A 420 -12.88 -8.65 3.90
C ASN A 420 -14.40 -8.38 3.97
N ALA A 421 -15.25 -9.42 3.86
CA ALA A 421 -16.69 -9.27 4.09
C ALA A 421 -17.01 -8.93 5.56
N GLU A 422 -16.29 -9.52 6.52
CA GLU A 422 -16.40 -9.16 7.95
C GLU A 422 -15.97 -7.70 8.17
N TYR A 423 -14.88 -7.24 7.54
CA TYR A 423 -14.48 -5.84 7.57
C TYR A 423 -15.56 -4.91 6.99
N LEU A 424 -16.18 -5.29 5.86
CA LEU A 424 -17.25 -4.51 5.25
C LEU A 424 -18.45 -4.30 6.18
N VAL A 425 -18.77 -5.23 7.09
CA VAL A 425 -19.81 -5.04 8.10
C VAL A 425 -19.51 -3.81 8.96
N HIS A 426 -18.26 -3.68 9.41
CA HIS A 426 -17.80 -2.55 10.22
C HIS A 426 -17.68 -1.27 9.40
N GLN A 427 -17.12 -1.35 8.19
CA GLN A 427 -17.00 -0.21 7.28
C GLN A 427 -18.37 0.38 6.93
N ARG A 428 -19.35 -0.46 6.60
CA ARG A 428 -20.73 -0.03 6.31
C ARG A 428 -21.33 0.72 7.49
N LYS A 429 -21.15 0.20 8.72
CA LYS A 429 -21.63 0.88 9.93
C LYS A 429 -20.94 2.24 10.10
N ALA A 430 -19.62 2.31 9.91
CA ALA A 430 -18.86 3.55 9.99
C ALA A 430 -19.35 4.57 8.96
N PHE A 431 -19.53 4.17 7.70
CA PHE A 431 -20.08 5.01 6.63
C PHE A 431 -21.46 5.58 6.98
N LEU A 432 -22.41 4.72 7.38
CA LEU A 432 -23.78 5.16 7.70
C LEU A 432 -23.82 6.15 8.88
N LEU A 433 -22.91 6.00 9.85
CA LEU A 433 -22.81 6.90 11.01
C LEU A 433 -21.89 8.11 10.76
N GLY A 434 -21.05 8.06 9.72
CA GLY A 434 -19.98 9.04 9.45
C GLY A 434 -18.74 8.90 10.31
N PHE A 435 -18.54 7.77 10.99
CA PHE A 435 -17.34 7.54 11.78
C PHE A 435 -16.12 7.24 10.89
N PRO A 436 -14.89 7.41 11.39
CA PRO A 436 -13.69 7.04 10.65
C PRO A 436 -13.73 5.59 10.16
N GLY A 437 -12.96 5.28 9.11
CA GLY A 437 -12.78 3.90 8.65
C GLY A 437 -12.31 2.99 9.82
N PRO A 438 -12.73 1.71 9.88
CA PRO A 438 -12.50 0.84 11.04
C PRO A 438 -11.06 0.78 11.56
N ASP A 439 -10.07 0.85 10.67
CA ASP A 439 -8.63 0.80 11.01
C ASP A 439 -8.08 2.13 11.57
N PHE A 440 -8.86 3.21 11.49
CA PHE A 440 -8.45 4.56 11.88
C PHE A 440 -9.15 5.05 13.15
N ILE A 441 -9.98 4.20 13.78
CA ILE A 441 -10.64 4.52 15.05
C ILE A 441 -9.60 4.45 16.17
N SER A 442 -9.27 5.61 16.77
CA SER A 442 -8.32 5.62 17.89
C SER A 442 -8.92 4.99 19.15
N THR A 443 -8.27 3.95 19.69
CA THR A 443 -8.62 3.32 20.99
C THR A 443 -8.00 4.06 22.19
N GLN A 444 -7.12 5.03 21.94
CA GLN A 444 -6.31 5.74 22.94
C GLN A 444 -7.01 6.97 23.56
N GLY A 445 -8.21 7.33 23.08
CA GLY A 445 -8.97 8.46 23.61
C GLY A 445 -10.10 8.01 24.54
N GLY A 446 -9.81 7.81 25.82
CA GLY A 446 -10.86 7.69 26.83
C GLY A 446 -11.79 8.92 26.81
N GLY A 447 -13.01 8.77 26.29
CA GLY A 447 -14.13 9.68 26.57
C GLY A 447 -14.57 10.68 25.49
N HIS A 448 -13.88 10.80 24.36
CA HIS A 448 -14.43 11.50 23.18
C HIS A 448 -14.49 10.53 22.01
N ALA A 449 -15.70 10.11 21.63
CA ALA A 449 -15.90 9.31 20.43
C ALA A 449 -15.29 10.05 19.24
N ASP A 450 -14.44 9.38 18.46
CA ASP A 450 -13.93 9.91 17.21
C ASP A 450 -15.10 9.98 16.22
N PHE A 451 -15.75 11.14 16.20
CA PHE A 451 -16.98 11.36 15.44
C PHE A 451 -16.72 11.46 13.94
N GLY A 452 -15.47 11.57 13.49
CA GLY A 452 -15.10 11.67 12.08
C GLY A 452 -15.96 12.71 11.35
N GLU A 453 -16.67 12.26 10.32
CA GLU A 453 -17.55 13.05 9.47
C GLU A 453 -19.02 13.02 9.93
N SER A 454 -19.31 12.58 11.17
CA SER A 454 -20.70 12.43 11.65
C SER A 454 -21.48 13.75 11.65
N TYR A 455 -20.79 14.88 11.75
CA TYR A 455 -21.35 16.23 11.76
C TYR A 455 -20.97 17.05 10.53
N HIS A 456 -20.34 16.44 9.52
CA HIS A 456 -19.95 17.16 8.32
C HIS A 456 -21.17 17.62 7.53
N MET A 457 -21.16 18.89 7.13
CA MET A 457 -22.13 19.47 6.21
C MET A 457 -21.88 18.91 4.81
N GLY A 458 -22.95 18.45 4.15
CA GLY A 458 -22.87 17.92 2.78
C GLY A 458 -22.30 16.50 2.67
N ARG A 459 -22.22 15.74 3.77
CA ARG A 459 -21.78 14.34 3.70
C ARG A 459 -22.75 13.52 2.83
N PRO A 460 -22.26 12.80 1.80
CA PRO A 460 -23.10 11.96 0.96
C PRO A 460 -23.64 10.72 1.70
N GLY A 461 -24.68 10.12 1.12
CA GLY A 461 -25.33 8.90 1.57
C GLY A 461 -25.24 7.75 0.56
N VAL A 462 -26.11 6.77 0.73
CA VAL A 462 -26.14 5.55 -0.11
C VAL A 462 -26.53 5.87 -1.56
N GLN A 463 -27.35 6.90 -1.77
CA GLN A 463 -27.82 7.26 -3.10
C GLN A 463 -26.66 7.70 -4.00
N GLU A 464 -25.72 8.47 -3.48
CA GLU A 464 -24.56 8.96 -4.24
C GLU A 464 -23.64 7.81 -4.69
N ILE A 465 -23.50 6.75 -3.87
CA ILE A 465 -22.76 5.53 -4.27
C ILE A 465 -23.48 4.82 -5.42
N ASN A 466 -24.82 4.71 -5.32
CA ASN A 466 -25.63 4.11 -6.38
C ASN A 466 -25.57 4.94 -7.68
N ASP A 467 -25.60 6.27 -7.58
CA ASP A 467 -25.54 7.15 -8.75
C ASP A 467 -24.17 7.11 -9.44
N ALA A 468 -23.10 6.92 -8.66
CA ALA A 468 -21.74 6.82 -9.18
C ALA A 468 -21.43 5.51 -9.91
N GLY A 469 -21.93 4.37 -9.43
CA GLY A 469 -21.55 3.06 -9.96
C GLY A 469 -22.60 1.95 -9.87
N GLY A 470 -23.84 2.27 -9.50
CA GLY A 470 -24.95 1.34 -9.47
C GLY A 470 -24.79 0.19 -8.47
N GLU A 471 -25.35 -0.96 -8.83
CA GLU A 471 -25.36 -2.15 -7.96
C GLU A 471 -23.96 -2.66 -7.63
N ASP A 472 -23.02 -2.60 -8.56
CA ASP A 472 -21.65 -3.07 -8.33
C ASP A 472 -20.92 -2.21 -7.30
N ALA A 473 -21.14 -0.90 -7.31
CA ALA A 473 -20.62 0.00 -6.28
C ALA A 473 -21.27 -0.26 -4.91
N LEU A 474 -22.58 -0.49 -4.87
CA LEU A 474 -23.27 -0.85 -3.64
C LEU A 474 -22.77 -2.18 -3.07
N ARG A 475 -22.54 -3.19 -3.92
CA ARG A 475 -21.96 -4.48 -3.53
C ARG A 475 -20.54 -4.30 -3.00
N ALA A 476 -19.69 -3.56 -3.71
CA ALA A 476 -18.31 -3.31 -3.29
C ALA A 476 -18.21 -2.62 -1.92
N MET A 477 -19.19 -1.76 -1.57
CA MET A 477 -19.33 -1.10 -0.27
C MET A 477 -20.08 -1.93 0.80
N GLY A 478 -20.53 -3.15 0.49
CA GLY A 478 -21.31 -4.01 1.40
C GLY A 478 -22.74 -3.55 1.66
N LEU A 479 -23.28 -2.67 0.81
CA LEU A 479 -24.62 -2.09 0.90
C LEU A 479 -25.68 -2.89 0.13
N LEU A 480 -25.26 -3.73 -0.81
CA LEU A 480 -26.11 -4.66 -1.56
C LEU A 480 -25.50 -6.06 -1.56
N ALA A 481 -26.36 -7.08 -1.54
CA ALA A 481 -25.93 -8.47 -1.62
C ALA A 481 -25.45 -8.81 -3.04
N TRP A 482 -24.50 -9.75 -3.13
CA TRP A 482 -24.13 -10.35 -4.41
C TRP A 482 -25.15 -11.40 -4.85
N GLU A 483 -25.34 -11.53 -6.16
CA GLU A 483 -26.15 -12.62 -6.73
C GLU A 483 -25.29 -13.89 -6.82
N GLU A 484 -25.72 -14.98 -6.17
CA GLU A 484 -24.99 -16.26 -6.14
C GLU A 484 -24.82 -16.91 -7.54
N ASP A 485 -25.68 -16.51 -8.50
CA ASP A 485 -25.64 -16.97 -9.89
C ASP A 485 -24.53 -16.31 -10.71
N ASP A 486 -24.00 -15.18 -10.23
CA ASP A 486 -22.84 -14.53 -10.85
C ASP A 486 -21.52 -15.26 -10.54
N ALA A 487 -21.51 -16.25 -9.64
CA ALA A 487 -20.31 -17.01 -9.32
C ALA A 487 -19.80 -17.83 -10.51
N ALA A 488 -18.49 -17.81 -10.75
CA ALA A 488 -17.81 -18.59 -11.78
C ALA A 488 -17.78 -20.10 -11.47
N ASP A 489 -17.76 -20.47 -10.20
CA ASP A 489 -17.74 -21.86 -9.74
C ASP A 489 -18.41 -22.05 -8.36
N ALA A 490 -18.45 -23.30 -7.89
CA ALA A 490 -19.09 -23.65 -6.62
C ALA A 490 -18.38 -23.06 -5.39
N GLY A 491 -17.05 -22.89 -5.43
CA GLY A 491 -16.28 -22.31 -4.34
C GLY A 491 -16.56 -20.82 -4.21
N GLU A 492 -16.55 -20.09 -5.33
CA GLU A 492 -16.92 -18.68 -5.37
C GLU A 492 -18.38 -18.47 -4.94
N ARG A 493 -19.30 -19.37 -5.33
CA ARG A 493 -20.70 -19.33 -4.87
C ARG A 493 -20.82 -19.47 -3.36
N ASP A 494 -20.06 -20.39 -2.75
CA ASP A 494 -20.05 -20.56 -1.29
C ASP A 494 -19.50 -19.31 -0.58
N LEU A 495 -18.45 -18.70 -1.14
CA LEU A 495 -17.90 -17.44 -0.65
C LEU A 495 -18.95 -16.31 -0.70
N LEU A 496 -19.66 -16.14 -1.83
CA LEU A 496 -20.74 -15.15 -1.95
C LEU A 496 -21.84 -15.40 -0.91
N ARG A 497 -22.24 -16.66 -0.71
CA ARG A 497 -23.26 -17.02 0.28
C ARG A 497 -22.83 -16.66 1.70
N ARG A 498 -21.58 -16.97 2.09
CA ARG A 498 -21.03 -16.62 3.40
C ARG A 498 -20.95 -15.12 3.60
N ALA A 499 -20.42 -14.39 2.62
CA ALA A 499 -20.34 -12.93 2.66
C ALA A 499 -21.73 -12.29 2.80
N ASN A 500 -22.71 -12.77 2.02
CA ASN A 500 -24.10 -12.33 2.13
C ASN A 500 -24.72 -12.64 3.50
N ALA A 501 -24.45 -13.81 4.08
CA ALA A 501 -24.94 -14.16 5.42
C ALA A 501 -24.35 -13.25 6.52
N LEU A 502 -23.09 -12.83 6.38
CA LEU A 502 -22.44 -11.88 7.29
C LEU A 502 -23.02 -10.46 7.16
N LEU A 503 -23.17 -9.98 5.93
CA LEU A 503 -23.61 -8.61 5.66
C LEU A 503 -25.14 -8.44 5.79
N PHE A 504 -25.91 -9.48 5.49
CA PHE A 504 -27.37 -9.46 5.40
C PHE A 504 -27.99 -10.69 6.09
N PRO A 505 -27.80 -10.86 7.42
CA PRO A 505 -28.25 -12.04 8.15
C PRO A 505 -29.77 -12.27 8.03
N ASP A 506 -30.56 -11.21 7.93
CA ASP A 506 -32.02 -11.29 7.78
C ASP A 506 -32.47 -11.93 6.45
N ARG A 507 -31.65 -11.86 5.39
CA ARG A 507 -31.91 -12.57 4.13
C ARG A 507 -31.67 -14.09 4.26
N ALA A 508 -30.70 -14.50 5.08
CA ALA A 508 -30.39 -15.91 5.29
C ALA A 508 -31.46 -16.63 6.13
N GLY A 509 -32.11 -15.93 7.06
CA GLY A 509 -33.18 -16.46 7.91
C GLY A 509 -34.45 -16.91 7.17
N ALA A 510 -34.68 -16.45 5.94
CA ALA A 510 -35.85 -16.85 5.14
C ALA A 510 -35.69 -18.22 4.45
N ARG A 511 -34.50 -18.84 4.48
CA ARG A 511 -34.23 -20.17 3.88
C ARG A 511 -34.01 -21.30 4.91
N PHE A 512 -34.02 -21.01 6.20
CA PHE A 512 -33.77 -22.00 7.28
C PHE A 512 -34.89 -22.09 8.33
N CYS A 513 -36.14 -21.89 7.90
CA CYS A 513 -37.29 -22.41 8.65
C CYS A 513 -37.79 -23.67 7.93
N VAL A 514 -37.33 -24.83 8.39
CA VAL A 514 -37.95 -26.14 8.13
C VAL A 514 -38.67 -26.58 9.38
#